data_AF-A0A428QXV3-F1
#
_entry.id   AF-A0A428QXV3-F1
#
_cell.length_a   1.000
_cell.length_b   1.000
_cell.length_c   1.000
_cell.angle_alpha   90.00
_cell.angle_beta   90.00
_cell.angle_gamma   90.00
#
_symmetry.space_group_name_H-M   'P 1'
#
loop_
_entity.id
_entity.type
_entity.pdbx_description
1 polymer ?
#
loop_
_entity_poly.entity_id
_entity_poly.type
_entity_poly.pdbx_seq_one_letter_code
_entity_poly.pdbx_strand_id
1 'polypeptide(L)'
;MAHPADRVFHTLELAQHIVHHLEEKDLFLALGITKALWKSKEPVSAWREYIRRLGYADSLIDQYTDRYHLRDIYLRICRSADAISRGTNSECKRIDIRGEDQDDSLVCMGKQDVHYLSRQVEEDEIDIYTLDHRGMKLLHKGKNMRLMSCFDKSSRLLGNEDDEIVVRNIKDWSLSGSYGPYRPLQEWWTQGRHVLTFHVTNEGETSKTIFEVWDAYGVKRGELAHPGYGYSYHDLEKPGESLMATGSERHIRVWDLDTLKCVYEYSAPEENPGAMLELHQNIVYYTRHIGLWFTDFWTTDGSPITRARAELVTRANSSWCKFSDGTMITYPWDLTLCDPEGVELFAIDCNSNREETYELDAGILFDRFFFLVIKMNEREEGVVKPAELKIYAKDGEELGSTILRKGGRTHRWFVDIFGRLVFIYLDRNDALEELEVVDFCRWAKVATRRKA
;
A
#
# COMPACT_ATOMS: atom_id res chain seq x y z
N MET A 1 49.44 -17.02 2.28
CA MET A 1 48.51 -18.07 1.79
C MET A 1 47.22 -17.91 2.56
N ALA A 2 46.10 -17.59 1.89
CA ALA A 2 44.80 -17.45 2.57
C ALA A 2 44.39 -18.79 3.22
N HIS A 3 43.87 -18.73 4.45
CA HIS A 3 43.49 -19.90 5.23
C HIS A 3 42.38 -20.67 4.48
N PRO A 4 42.31 -22.01 4.55
CA PRO A 4 41.27 -22.79 3.87
C PRO A 4 39.83 -22.34 4.19
N ALA A 5 39.60 -21.83 5.40
CA ALA A 5 38.34 -21.25 5.83
C ALA A 5 37.95 -19.98 5.05
N ASP A 6 38.92 -19.11 4.76
CA ASP A 6 38.70 -17.86 4.01
C ASP A 6 38.27 -18.15 2.56
N ARG A 7 38.80 -19.23 1.96
CA ARG A 7 38.42 -19.64 0.59
C ARG A 7 36.99 -20.19 0.51
N VAL A 8 36.57 -20.94 1.52
CA VAL A 8 35.19 -21.47 1.61
C VAL A 8 34.20 -20.33 1.82
N PHE A 9 34.54 -19.35 2.66
CA PHE A 9 33.71 -18.17 2.88
C PHE A 9 33.54 -17.34 1.59
N HIS A 10 34.65 -17.03 0.90
CA HIS A 10 34.62 -16.27 -0.35
C HIS A 10 33.87 -16.99 -1.48
N THR A 11 33.97 -18.32 -1.55
CA THR A 11 33.24 -19.13 -2.53
C THR A 11 31.73 -19.12 -2.24
N LEU A 12 31.32 -19.15 -0.96
CA LEU A 12 29.91 -19.05 -0.58
C LEU A 12 29.34 -17.65 -0.84
N GLU A 13 30.11 -16.59 -0.64
CA GLU A 13 29.68 -15.22 -0.98
C GLU A 13 29.49 -15.03 -2.49
N LEU A 14 30.45 -15.48 -3.30
CA LEU A 14 30.33 -15.46 -4.75
C LEU A 14 29.14 -16.30 -5.22
N ALA A 15 28.94 -17.48 -4.63
CA ALA A 15 27.79 -18.31 -4.95
C ALA A 15 26.47 -17.60 -4.63
N GLN A 16 26.35 -16.92 -3.48
CA GLN A 16 25.17 -16.13 -3.10
C GLN A 16 24.90 -15.01 -4.11
N HIS A 17 25.96 -14.33 -4.58
CA HIS A 17 25.84 -13.27 -5.58
C HIS A 17 25.37 -13.81 -6.93
N ILE A 18 25.86 -14.98 -7.36
CA ILE A 18 25.44 -15.61 -8.61
C ILE A 18 23.97 -15.99 -8.55
N VAL A 19 23.54 -16.68 -7.49
CA VAL A 19 22.15 -17.17 -7.39
C VAL A 19 21.13 -16.05 -7.15
N HIS A 20 21.55 -14.92 -6.61
CA HIS A 20 20.71 -13.74 -6.43
C HIS A 20 20.20 -13.16 -7.77
N HIS A 21 20.95 -13.33 -8.86
CA HIS A 21 20.56 -12.83 -10.19
C HIS A 21 19.86 -13.85 -11.07
N LEU A 22 19.61 -15.07 -10.59
CA LEU A 22 18.91 -16.09 -11.38
C LEU A 22 17.42 -15.78 -11.50
N GLU A 23 16.78 -16.27 -12.55
CA GLU A 23 15.32 -16.39 -12.59
C GLU A 23 14.85 -17.52 -11.67
N GLU A 24 13.59 -17.50 -11.24
CA GLU A 24 13.03 -18.51 -10.32
C GLU A 24 13.30 -19.95 -10.80
N LYS A 25 13.03 -20.24 -12.08
CA LYS A 25 13.23 -21.57 -12.67
C LYS A 25 14.69 -22.03 -12.56
N ASP A 26 15.61 -21.10 -12.80
CA ASP A 26 17.04 -21.36 -12.86
C ASP A 26 17.62 -21.47 -11.45
N LEU A 27 17.07 -20.73 -10.47
CA LEU A 27 17.40 -20.92 -9.07
C LEU A 27 17.03 -22.33 -8.61
N PHE A 28 15.82 -22.82 -8.88
CA PHE A 28 15.42 -24.17 -8.48
C PHE A 28 16.29 -25.25 -9.13
N LEU A 29 16.63 -25.09 -10.40
CA LEU A 29 17.58 -25.96 -11.10
C LEU A 29 18.97 -25.92 -10.45
N ALA A 30 19.50 -24.71 -10.23
CA ALA A 30 20.80 -24.48 -9.63
C ALA A 30 20.87 -25.09 -8.22
N LEU A 31 19.85 -24.87 -7.38
CA LEU A 31 19.74 -25.44 -6.03
C LEU A 31 19.75 -26.97 -6.04
N GLY A 32 19.13 -27.60 -7.04
CA GLY A 32 19.17 -29.05 -7.24
C GLY A 32 20.59 -29.55 -7.50
N ILE A 33 21.31 -28.89 -8.42
CA ILE A 33 22.68 -29.24 -8.83
C ILE A 33 23.70 -28.96 -7.70
N THR A 34 23.53 -27.84 -7.00
CA THR A 34 24.48 -27.32 -6.01
C THR A 34 24.05 -27.63 -4.57
N LYS A 35 23.19 -28.62 -4.37
CA LYS A 35 22.67 -29.01 -3.04
C LYS A 35 23.76 -29.19 -1.97
N ALA A 36 24.93 -29.71 -2.35
CA ALA A 36 26.06 -29.90 -1.45
C ALA A 36 26.68 -28.56 -0.97
N LEU A 37 26.69 -27.53 -1.81
CA LEU A 37 27.20 -26.19 -1.52
C LEU A 37 26.33 -25.48 -0.46
N TRP A 38 25.01 -25.63 -0.56
CA TRP A 38 24.06 -24.95 0.32
C TRP A 38 23.75 -25.69 1.63
N LYS A 39 24.40 -26.85 1.87
CA LYS A 39 24.20 -27.60 3.13
C LYS A 39 24.57 -26.80 4.38
N SER A 40 25.56 -25.90 4.27
CA SER A 40 26.07 -25.10 5.39
C SER A 40 25.44 -23.71 5.50
N LYS A 41 24.96 -23.14 4.39
CA LYS A 41 24.36 -21.80 4.35
C LYS A 41 23.41 -21.74 3.16
N GLU A 42 22.12 -21.51 3.37
CA GLU A 42 21.16 -21.36 2.28
C GLU A 42 21.31 -20.00 1.55
N PRO A 43 20.85 -19.87 0.29
CA PRO A 43 20.94 -18.61 -0.47
C PRO A 43 19.89 -17.59 -0.02
N VAL A 44 20.06 -17.05 1.19
CA VAL A 44 19.14 -16.10 1.83
C VAL A 44 18.94 -14.84 0.97
N SER A 45 19.98 -14.32 0.32
CA SER A 45 19.88 -13.11 -0.53
C SER A 45 18.99 -13.31 -1.75
N ALA A 46 18.99 -14.52 -2.34
CA ALA A 46 18.13 -14.84 -3.47
C ALA A 46 16.67 -14.92 -3.04
N TRP A 47 16.36 -15.68 -1.98
CA TRP A 47 14.99 -15.78 -1.46
C TRP A 47 14.42 -14.43 -1.04
N ARG A 48 15.24 -13.60 -0.40
CA ARG A 48 14.87 -12.23 -0.01
C ARG A 48 14.49 -11.38 -1.21
N GLU A 49 15.27 -11.45 -2.28
CA GLU A 49 15.00 -10.76 -3.54
C GLU A 49 13.70 -11.24 -4.20
N TYR A 50 13.44 -12.55 -4.23
CA TYR A 50 12.18 -13.04 -4.80
C TYR A 50 10.96 -12.60 -3.99
N ILE A 51 11.04 -12.58 -2.65
CA ILE A 51 9.96 -12.05 -1.81
C ILE A 51 9.79 -10.55 -2.05
N ARG A 52 10.88 -9.79 -2.19
CA ARG A 52 10.84 -8.35 -2.51
C ARG A 52 10.16 -8.07 -3.85
N ARG A 53 10.44 -8.90 -4.87
CA ARG A 53 9.78 -8.81 -6.19
C ARG A 53 8.27 -9.03 -6.13
N LEU A 54 7.76 -9.67 -5.08
CA LEU A 54 6.32 -9.82 -4.83
C LEU A 54 5.70 -8.62 -4.10
N GLY A 55 6.46 -7.54 -3.86
CA GLY A 55 5.99 -6.30 -3.23
C GLY A 55 6.32 -6.16 -1.74
N TYR A 56 6.86 -7.20 -1.09
CA TYR A 56 7.10 -7.15 0.36
C TYR A 56 8.38 -6.39 0.73
N ALA A 57 8.27 -5.47 1.70
CA ALA A 57 9.39 -4.68 2.20
C ALA A 57 10.36 -5.49 3.07
N ASP A 58 11.65 -5.10 3.06
CA ASP A 58 12.72 -5.75 3.84
C ASP A 58 12.45 -5.76 5.36
N SER A 59 11.85 -4.70 5.88
CA SER A 59 11.45 -4.59 7.29
C SER A 59 10.47 -5.68 7.70
N LEU A 60 9.48 -5.95 6.86
CA LEU A 60 8.53 -7.02 7.07
C LEU A 60 9.25 -8.37 6.98
N ILE A 61 10.06 -8.59 5.95
CA ILE A 61 10.82 -9.83 5.79
C ILE A 61 11.64 -10.12 7.06
N ASP A 62 12.35 -9.12 7.60
CA ASP A 62 13.18 -9.26 8.80
C ASP A 62 12.39 -9.59 10.08
N GLN A 63 11.11 -9.20 10.17
CA GLN A 63 10.28 -9.59 11.32
C GLN A 63 9.98 -11.09 11.34
N TYR A 64 9.98 -11.73 10.17
CA TYR A 64 9.65 -13.14 10.02
C TYR A 64 10.90 -14.03 9.92
N THR A 65 12.07 -13.50 9.57
CA THR A 65 13.32 -14.29 9.45
C THR A 65 13.79 -14.92 10.75
N ASP A 66 13.45 -14.34 11.90
CA ASP A 66 13.80 -14.91 13.21
C ASP A 66 13.04 -16.22 13.50
N ARG A 67 11.95 -16.48 12.79
CA ARG A 67 11.01 -17.59 13.06
C ARG A 67 10.80 -18.53 11.87
N TYR A 68 10.99 -18.05 10.64
CA TYR A 68 10.72 -18.80 9.42
C TYR A 68 11.86 -18.65 8.42
N HIS A 69 12.14 -19.72 7.68
CA HIS A 69 13.04 -19.65 6.56
C HIS A 69 12.38 -18.89 5.40
N LEU A 70 13.11 -17.95 4.78
CA LEU A 70 12.61 -17.17 3.62
C LEU A 70 12.16 -18.07 2.48
N ARG A 71 12.88 -19.18 2.25
CA ARG A 71 12.49 -20.20 1.30
C ARG A 71 11.08 -20.73 1.54
N ASP A 72 10.73 -21.02 2.80
CA ASP A 72 9.43 -21.60 3.15
C ASP A 72 8.31 -20.57 2.99
N ILE A 73 8.58 -19.30 3.31
CA ILE A 73 7.67 -18.17 3.05
C ILE A 73 7.39 -18.07 1.55
N TYR A 74 8.44 -17.98 0.74
CA TYR A 74 8.33 -17.88 -0.71
C TYR A 74 7.56 -19.07 -1.31
N LEU A 75 7.94 -20.30 -0.95
CA LEU A 75 7.26 -21.50 -1.41
C LEU A 75 5.78 -21.54 -1.00
N ARG A 76 5.41 -20.97 0.15
CA ARG A 76 4.02 -20.87 0.55
C ARG A 76 3.25 -19.91 -0.35
N ILE A 77 3.80 -18.74 -0.66
CA ILE A 77 3.18 -17.79 -1.60
C ILE A 77 2.98 -18.45 -2.97
N CYS A 78 4.00 -19.16 -3.49
CA CYS A 78 3.87 -19.88 -4.76
C CYS A 78 2.77 -20.96 -4.71
N ARG A 79 2.61 -21.66 -3.57
CA ARG A 79 1.51 -22.63 -3.39
C ARG A 79 0.15 -21.96 -3.32
N SER A 80 0.05 -20.78 -2.72
CA SER A 80 -1.20 -20.00 -2.72
C SER A 80 -1.57 -19.62 -4.15
N ALA A 81 -0.61 -19.14 -4.93
CA ALA A 81 -0.81 -18.81 -6.34
C ALA A 81 -1.24 -20.04 -7.17
N ASP A 82 -0.58 -21.19 -7.01
CA ASP A 82 -0.96 -22.44 -7.69
C ASP A 82 -2.37 -22.93 -7.27
N ALA A 83 -2.72 -22.78 -6.00
CA ALA A 83 -4.06 -23.14 -5.50
C ALA A 83 -5.15 -22.25 -6.10
N ILE A 84 -4.90 -20.94 -6.19
CA ILE A 84 -5.79 -19.97 -6.85
C ILE A 84 -5.96 -20.32 -8.32
N SER A 85 -4.88 -20.55 -9.06
CA SER A 85 -4.93 -20.92 -10.49
C SER A 85 -5.75 -22.18 -10.77
N ARG A 86 -5.88 -23.07 -9.78
CA ARG A 86 -6.67 -24.31 -9.89
C ARG A 86 -8.11 -24.18 -9.39
N GLY A 87 -8.53 -22.99 -8.96
CA GLY A 87 -9.84 -22.76 -8.35
C GLY A 87 -10.05 -23.55 -7.06
N THR A 88 -8.99 -23.75 -6.27
CA THR A 88 -9.09 -24.50 -5.02
C THR A 88 -9.85 -23.67 -3.98
N ASN A 89 -10.86 -24.26 -3.33
CA ASN A 89 -11.60 -23.60 -2.26
C ASN A 89 -10.66 -23.13 -1.14
N SER A 90 -10.77 -21.85 -0.78
CA SER A 90 -10.05 -21.24 0.33
C SER A 90 -10.63 -21.65 1.69
N GLU A 91 -9.81 -21.52 2.74
CA GLU A 91 -10.26 -21.63 4.14
C GLU A 91 -10.40 -20.22 4.73
N CYS A 92 -11.58 -19.89 5.26
CA CYS A 92 -11.81 -18.63 5.95
C CYS A 92 -11.73 -18.85 7.47
N LYS A 93 -10.78 -18.15 8.12
CA LYS A 93 -10.63 -18.13 9.57
C LYS A 93 -10.96 -16.74 10.13
N ARG A 94 -11.82 -16.69 11.14
CA ARG A 94 -12.15 -15.46 11.86
C ARG A 94 -11.25 -15.26 13.07
N ILE A 95 -10.89 -14.01 13.32
CA ILE A 95 -10.19 -13.57 14.52
C ILE A 95 -11.03 -12.42 15.09
N ASP A 96 -11.76 -12.70 16.17
CA ASP A 96 -12.48 -11.66 16.92
C ASP A 96 -11.46 -10.84 17.73
N ILE A 97 -11.54 -9.53 17.61
CA ILE A 97 -10.58 -8.60 18.22
C ILE A 97 -11.28 -7.64 19.19
N ARG A 98 -12.60 -7.73 19.32
CA ARG A 98 -13.35 -6.94 20.30
C ARG A 98 -12.77 -7.14 21.70
N GLY A 99 -12.28 -6.05 22.29
CA GLY A 99 -12.01 -5.95 23.72
C GLY A 99 -13.29 -5.71 24.52
N GLU A 100 -13.16 -5.64 25.85
CA GLU A 100 -14.25 -5.22 26.73
C GLU A 100 -14.48 -3.69 26.70
N ASP A 101 -13.52 -2.91 26.17
CA ASP A 101 -13.57 -1.44 26.10
C ASP A 101 -14.09 -0.94 24.75
N GLN A 102 -14.96 0.09 24.80
CA GLN A 102 -15.77 0.56 23.67
C GLN A 102 -15.07 1.57 22.75
N ASP A 103 -13.86 2.02 23.08
CA ASP A 103 -13.12 3.08 22.38
C ASP A 103 -11.87 2.58 21.62
N ASP A 104 -11.85 1.30 21.25
CA ASP A 104 -10.76 0.70 20.48
C ASP A 104 -10.79 1.13 19.00
N SER A 105 -10.17 2.26 18.65
CA SER A 105 -9.93 2.58 17.23
C SER A 105 -8.74 1.77 16.72
N LEU A 106 -8.88 1.10 15.57
CA LEU A 106 -7.82 0.27 15.03
C LEU A 106 -7.48 0.64 13.59
N VAL A 107 -6.37 1.37 13.44
CA VAL A 107 -5.99 1.95 12.15
C VAL A 107 -5.16 0.94 11.37
N CYS A 108 -5.70 0.49 10.24
CA CYS A 108 -4.90 -0.16 9.21
C CYS A 108 -4.12 0.93 8.47
N MET A 109 -2.82 0.95 8.66
CA MET A 109 -1.95 1.78 7.84
C MET A 109 -1.77 1.07 6.48
N GLY A 110 -1.78 1.80 5.35
CA GLY A 110 -1.52 1.28 3.99
C GLY A 110 -2.76 0.89 3.16
N LYS A 111 -2.75 1.27 1.87
CA LYS A 111 -3.74 0.84 0.86
C LYS A 111 -3.39 -0.49 0.18
N GLN A 112 -2.12 -0.91 0.19
CA GLN A 112 -1.66 -2.15 -0.48
C GLN A 112 -0.52 -2.91 0.26
N ASP A 113 0.33 -2.24 1.07
CA ASP A 113 1.66 -2.79 1.46
C ASP A 113 1.98 -2.84 2.97
N VAL A 114 0.99 -2.84 3.85
CA VAL A 114 1.25 -2.68 5.30
C VAL A 114 0.42 -3.67 6.12
N HIS A 115 1.08 -4.29 7.10
CA HIS A 115 0.61 -5.44 7.89
C HIS A 115 0.53 -5.15 9.39
N TYR A 116 0.35 -3.88 9.75
CA TYR A 116 0.24 -3.46 11.14
C TYR A 116 -1.15 -2.96 11.46
N LEU A 117 -1.55 -3.31 12.67
CA LEU A 117 -2.83 -3.04 13.25
C LEU A 117 -2.55 -2.27 14.54
N SER A 118 -2.92 -1.00 14.61
CA SER A 118 -2.68 -0.20 15.81
C SER A 118 -3.97 0.03 16.57
N ARG A 119 -4.09 -0.45 17.81
CA ARG A 119 -5.25 -0.29 18.70
C ARG A 119 -5.03 0.87 19.65
N GLN A 120 -5.88 1.88 19.59
CA GLN A 120 -5.94 2.92 20.62
C GLN A 120 -6.59 2.35 21.88
N VAL A 121 -5.90 2.46 23.02
CA VAL A 121 -6.36 1.92 24.31
C VAL A 121 -6.89 3.05 25.20
N GLU A 122 -6.24 4.21 25.16
CA GLU A 122 -6.67 5.46 25.81
C GLU A 122 -6.40 6.65 24.85
N GLU A 123 -6.75 7.88 25.23
CA GLU A 123 -6.60 9.07 24.36
C GLU A 123 -5.19 9.21 23.78
N ASP A 124 -4.17 8.79 24.54
CA ASP A 124 -2.76 8.82 24.14
C ASP A 124 -2.13 7.43 23.97
N GLU A 125 -2.62 6.39 24.63
CA GLU A 125 -1.96 5.08 24.60
C GLU A 125 -2.31 4.24 23.37
N ILE A 126 -1.30 3.75 22.67
CA ILE A 126 -1.47 2.84 21.54
C ILE A 126 -0.72 1.51 21.67
N ASP A 127 -1.41 0.44 21.27
CA ASP A 127 -0.85 -0.90 21.08
C ASP A 127 -0.70 -1.20 19.59
N ILE A 128 0.43 -1.78 19.19
CA ILE A 128 0.70 -2.11 17.78
C ILE A 128 0.82 -3.62 17.66
N TYR A 129 0.09 -4.18 16.69
CA TYR A 129 0.02 -5.58 16.38
C TYR A 129 0.50 -5.84 14.95
N THR A 130 0.98 -7.06 14.72
CA THR A 130 1.14 -7.63 13.38
C THR A 130 0.38 -8.94 13.30
N LEU A 131 -0.03 -9.34 12.10
CA LEU A 131 -0.66 -10.62 11.86
C LEU A 131 0.37 -11.67 11.44
N ASP A 132 0.66 -12.65 12.30
CA ASP A 132 1.47 -13.81 11.92
C ASP A 132 0.60 -15.00 11.46
N HIS A 133 1.22 -16.12 11.07
CA HIS A 133 0.46 -17.29 10.62
C HIS A 133 -0.46 -17.90 11.70
N ARG A 134 -0.22 -17.62 12.98
CA ARG A 134 -0.96 -18.15 14.13
C ARG A 134 -2.06 -17.22 14.60
N GLY A 135 -1.89 -15.90 14.43
CA GLY A 135 -2.88 -14.89 14.75
C GLY A 135 -2.25 -13.51 14.94
N MET A 136 -2.94 -12.64 15.68
CA MET A 136 -2.38 -11.35 16.06
C MET A 136 -1.25 -11.51 17.06
N LYS A 137 -0.18 -10.76 16.84
CA LYS A 137 0.97 -10.67 17.74
C LYS A 137 1.18 -9.20 18.10
N LEU A 138 1.14 -8.90 19.40
CA LEU A 138 1.55 -7.60 19.92
C LEU A 138 3.04 -7.37 19.63
N LEU A 139 3.34 -6.26 18.95
CA LEU A 139 4.69 -5.76 18.69
C LEU A 139 5.08 -4.69 19.70
N HIS A 140 4.14 -3.81 20.08
CA HIS A 140 4.41 -2.70 20.99
C HIS A 140 3.19 -2.39 21.86
N LYS A 141 3.41 -1.89 23.09
CA LYS A 141 2.36 -1.60 24.07
C LYS A 141 2.52 -0.20 24.69
N GLY A 142 1.42 0.55 24.79
CA GLY A 142 1.26 1.66 25.74
C GLY A 142 2.23 2.84 25.61
N LYS A 143 2.24 3.52 24.45
CA LYS A 143 2.90 4.83 24.32
C LYS A 143 1.96 5.91 23.81
N ASN A 144 2.21 7.13 24.29
CA ASN A 144 1.60 8.40 23.88
C ASN A 144 1.90 8.73 22.42
N MET A 145 1.19 8.12 21.46
CA MET A 145 1.35 8.46 20.04
C MET A 145 0.00 8.57 19.32
N ARG A 146 -0.31 9.78 18.83
CA ARG A 146 -1.55 10.09 18.09
C ARG A 146 -1.31 10.17 16.59
N LEU A 147 -2.38 10.02 15.80
CA LEU A 147 -2.42 10.21 14.34
C LEU A 147 -1.26 9.46 13.67
N MET A 148 -1.43 8.19 13.29
CA MET A 148 -0.29 7.39 12.82
C MET A 148 -0.34 7.06 11.34
N SER A 149 0.81 7.09 10.70
CA SER A 149 0.98 6.59 9.33
C SER A 149 2.27 5.77 9.19
N CYS A 150 2.25 4.81 8.26
CA CYS A 150 3.46 4.08 7.90
C CYS A 150 4.38 4.96 7.06
N PHE A 151 5.67 4.83 7.31
CA PHE A 151 6.72 5.56 6.63
C PHE A 151 7.85 4.62 6.19
N ASP A 152 8.49 4.97 5.07
CA ASP A 152 9.62 4.24 4.50
C ASP A 152 9.35 2.73 4.33
N LYS A 153 8.42 2.41 3.42
CA LYS A 153 8.02 1.04 3.10
C LYS A 153 7.68 0.22 4.35
N SER A 154 6.92 0.82 5.27
CA SER A 154 6.37 0.10 6.43
C SER A 154 7.46 -0.37 7.42
N SER A 155 8.65 0.25 7.41
CA SER A 155 9.72 -0.03 8.37
C SER A 155 9.64 0.84 9.62
N ARG A 156 9.04 2.02 9.48
CA ARG A 156 8.95 3.05 10.50
C ARG A 156 7.53 3.60 10.60
N LEU A 157 7.18 4.12 11.76
CA LEU A 157 5.91 4.81 12.01
C LEU A 157 6.18 6.27 12.23
N LEU A 158 5.40 7.09 11.54
CA LEU A 158 5.29 8.52 11.77
C LEU A 158 4.05 8.75 12.63
N GLY A 159 4.18 9.53 13.69
CA GLY A 159 3.07 9.90 14.56
C GLY A 159 3.40 11.12 15.41
N ASN A 160 2.41 11.60 16.15
CA ASN A 160 2.58 12.71 17.08
C ASN A 160 2.82 12.20 18.50
N GLU A 161 3.95 12.58 19.11
CA GLU A 161 4.25 12.37 20.53
C GLU A 161 4.52 13.72 21.19
N ASP A 162 3.77 14.07 22.24
CA ASP A 162 3.95 15.30 23.04
C ASP A 162 4.03 16.61 22.21
N ASP A 163 3.17 16.77 21.20
CA ASP A 163 3.14 17.89 20.23
C ASP A 163 4.34 17.93 19.25
N GLU A 164 5.18 16.89 19.22
CA GLU A 164 6.20 16.71 18.21
C GLU A 164 5.78 15.62 17.22
N ILE A 165 6.07 15.86 15.96
CA ILE A 165 5.98 14.82 14.95
C ILE A 165 7.25 13.99 15.06
N VAL A 166 7.14 12.68 15.24
CA VAL A 166 8.28 11.78 15.42
C VAL A 166 8.17 10.57 14.53
N VAL A 167 9.32 10.00 14.19
CA VAL A 167 9.44 8.73 13.50
C VAL A 167 10.09 7.70 14.41
N ARG A 168 9.45 6.54 14.57
CA ARG A 168 9.97 5.42 15.35
C ARG A 168 10.17 4.17 14.49
N ASN A 169 11.20 3.40 14.82
CA ASN A 169 11.42 2.08 14.22
C ASN A 169 10.43 1.07 14.80
N ILE A 170 9.74 0.30 13.95
CA ILE A 170 8.71 -0.65 14.41
C ILE A 170 9.31 -1.81 15.20
N LYS A 171 10.54 -2.23 14.87
CA LYS A 171 11.16 -3.44 15.43
C LYS A 171 11.55 -3.28 16.90
N ASP A 172 12.15 -2.14 17.23
CA ASP A 172 12.73 -1.88 18.55
C ASP A 172 12.18 -0.61 19.22
N TRP A 173 11.28 0.10 18.54
CA TRP A 173 10.66 1.34 19.00
C TRP A 173 11.63 2.51 19.25
N SER A 174 12.86 2.40 18.73
CA SER A 174 13.85 3.47 18.81
C SER A 174 13.39 4.71 18.04
N LEU A 175 13.67 5.89 18.60
CA LEU A 175 13.45 7.16 17.92
C LEU A 175 14.41 7.26 16.73
N SER A 176 13.86 7.43 15.54
CA SER A 176 14.60 7.56 14.27
C SER A 176 14.67 9.00 13.77
N GLY A 177 13.71 9.86 14.15
CA GLY A 177 13.69 11.28 13.81
C GLY A 177 12.62 12.04 14.59
N SER A 178 12.83 13.34 14.79
CA SER A 178 11.83 14.30 15.30
C SER A 178 11.77 15.49 14.35
N TYR A 179 10.57 16.05 14.18
CA TYR A 179 10.22 16.98 13.13
C TYR A 179 9.56 18.21 13.75
N GLY A 180 10.39 18.98 14.46
CA GLY A 180 10.11 20.32 15.00
C GLY A 180 9.02 20.39 16.10
N PRO A 181 9.10 21.42 16.96
CA PRO A 181 8.05 21.72 17.94
C PRO A 181 6.97 22.59 17.30
N TYR A 182 5.97 21.98 16.66
CA TYR A 182 4.89 22.73 16.01
C TYR A 182 3.68 22.85 16.92
N ARG A 183 3.40 24.08 17.39
CA ARG A 183 2.16 24.42 18.08
C ARG A 183 1.47 25.62 17.40
N PRO A 184 0.17 25.52 17.05
CA PRO A 184 -0.67 24.31 17.06
C PRO A 184 -0.30 23.33 15.94
N LEU A 185 -0.60 22.04 16.14
CA LEU A 185 -0.29 20.92 15.24
C LEU A 185 -0.54 21.29 13.77
N GLN A 186 0.52 21.19 12.97
CA GLN A 186 0.46 21.25 11.51
C GLN A 186 0.20 19.84 10.98
N GLU A 187 -0.66 19.70 9.98
CA GLU A 187 -0.81 18.42 9.30
C GLU A 187 0.53 18.04 8.66
N TRP A 188 0.78 16.74 8.57
CA TRP A 188 1.95 16.22 7.87
C TRP A 188 1.53 15.24 6.79
N TRP A 189 2.43 15.05 5.84
CA TRP A 189 2.33 14.02 4.83
C TRP A 189 3.67 13.36 4.58
N THR A 190 3.62 12.20 3.95
CA THR A 190 4.81 11.47 3.52
C THR A 190 4.82 11.39 2.01
N GLN A 191 5.98 11.64 1.40
CA GLN A 191 6.19 11.48 -0.04
C GLN A 191 7.54 10.80 -0.28
N GLY A 192 7.49 9.52 -0.65
CA GLY A 192 8.67 8.67 -0.76
C GLY A 192 9.43 8.60 0.56
N ARG A 193 10.65 9.17 0.60
CA ARG A 193 11.53 9.21 1.78
C ARG A 193 11.45 10.51 2.59
N HIS A 194 10.59 11.43 2.18
CA HIS A 194 10.47 12.75 2.79
C HIS A 194 9.24 12.82 3.69
N VAL A 195 9.39 13.56 4.78
CA VAL A 195 8.27 14.03 5.61
C VAL A 195 8.05 15.49 5.26
N LEU A 196 6.78 15.86 5.08
CA LEU A 196 6.35 17.20 4.72
C LEU A 196 5.51 17.74 5.85
N THR A 197 5.85 18.93 6.35
CA THR A 197 5.01 19.71 7.26
C THR A 197 4.63 21.00 6.55
N PHE A 198 3.51 21.62 6.92
CA PHE A 198 3.13 22.89 6.29
C PHE A 198 2.54 23.90 7.26
N HIS A 199 2.78 25.17 6.95
CA HIS A 199 2.12 26.28 7.59
C HIS A 199 1.74 27.36 6.61
N VAL A 200 0.72 28.13 6.98
CA VAL A 200 0.29 29.30 6.24
C VAL A 200 0.79 30.54 6.98
N THR A 201 1.57 31.37 6.27
CA THR A 201 1.99 32.68 6.75
C THR A 201 1.14 33.75 6.09
N ASN A 202 0.66 34.72 6.87
CA ASN A 202 -0.05 35.89 6.37
C ASN A 202 0.88 37.10 6.41
N GLU A 203 1.22 37.65 5.25
CA GLU A 203 1.99 38.88 5.09
C GLU A 203 1.08 39.94 4.47
N GLY A 204 0.45 40.77 5.31
CA GLY A 204 -0.51 41.80 4.85
C GLY A 204 -1.79 41.18 4.27
N GLU A 205 -2.13 41.53 3.03
CA GLU A 205 -3.28 40.97 2.29
C GLU A 205 -2.93 39.67 1.54
N THR A 206 -1.66 39.24 1.58
CA THR A 206 -1.19 38.05 0.89
C THR A 206 -0.94 36.90 1.85
N SER A 207 -1.57 35.75 1.61
CA SER A 207 -1.23 34.49 2.26
C SER A 207 -0.21 33.71 1.45
N LYS A 208 0.59 32.89 2.12
CA LYS A 208 1.56 31.99 1.50
C LYS A 208 1.58 30.69 2.27
N THR A 209 1.46 29.57 1.55
CA THR A 209 1.69 28.24 2.13
C THR A 209 3.17 27.89 2.01
N ILE A 210 3.79 27.54 3.13
CA ILE A 210 5.17 27.08 3.23
C ILE A 210 5.13 25.58 3.57
N PHE A 211 5.73 24.77 2.71
CA PHE A 211 5.94 23.35 2.95
C PHE A 211 7.40 23.13 3.35
N GLU A 212 7.64 22.61 4.53
CA GLU A 212 8.99 22.25 4.97
C GLU A 212 9.24 20.79 4.59
N VAL A 213 10.39 20.57 3.95
CA VAL A 213 10.80 19.25 3.49
C VAL A 213 11.85 18.71 4.45
N TRP A 214 11.57 17.55 5.02
CA TRP A 214 12.42 16.87 5.96
C TRP A 214 12.84 15.52 5.39
N ASP A 215 14.04 15.09 5.74
CA ASP A 215 14.40 13.70 5.48
C ASP A 215 13.82 12.74 6.52
N ALA A 216 14.09 11.47 6.29
CA ALA A 216 13.61 10.40 7.15
C ALA A 216 14.20 10.38 8.57
N TYR A 217 15.13 11.27 8.91
CA TYR A 217 15.82 11.34 10.20
C TYR A 217 15.55 12.66 10.95
N GLY A 218 14.61 13.47 10.47
CA GLY A 218 14.28 14.75 11.10
C GLY A 218 15.20 15.90 10.72
N VAL A 219 16.01 15.76 9.66
CA VAL A 219 16.84 16.86 9.16
C VAL A 219 16.06 17.65 8.13
N LYS A 220 15.82 18.93 8.44
CA LYS A 220 15.22 19.88 7.49
C LYS A 220 16.13 20.03 6.26
N ARG A 221 15.59 19.71 5.09
CA ARG A 221 16.27 19.83 3.80
C ARG A 221 16.04 21.18 3.16
N GLY A 222 14.86 21.76 3.37
CA GLY A 222 14.55 23.12 2.95
C GLY A 222 13.07 23.41 2.99
N GLU A 223 12.65 24.43 2.24
CA GLU A 223 11.28 24.94 2.22
C GLU A 223 10.82 25.16 0.79
N LEU A 224 9.56 24.83 0.53
CA LEU A 224 8.85 25.11 -0.72
C LEU A 224 7.77 26.13 -0.45
N ALA A 225 7.68 27.11 -1.35
CA ALA A 225 6.86 28.29 -1.18
C ALA A 225 5.79 28.33 -2.28
N HIS A 226 4.52 28.25 -1.88
CA HIS A 226 3.40 28.44 -2.78
C HIS A 226 2.66 29.76 -2.47
N PRO A 227 2.46 30.65 -3.46
CA PRO A 227 1.69 31.87 -3.25
C PRO A 227 0.20 31.55 -3.02
N GLY A 228 -0.45 32.28 -2.12
CA GLY A 228 -1.85 32.08 -1.74
C GLY A 228 -2.07 30.87 -0.83
N TYR A 229 -3.35 30.55 -0.60
CA TYR A 229 -3.75 29.31 0.05
C TYR A 229 -3.57 28.15 -0.95
N GLY A 230 -2.45 27.44 -0.83
CA GLY A 230 -2.15 26.27 -1.65
C GLY A 230 -2.61 24.99 -0.98
N TYR A 231 -3.25 24.11 -1.75
CA TYR A 231 -3.44 22.70 -1.44
C TYR A 231 -2.19 21.91 -1.83
N SER A 232 -1.93 20.80 -1.15
CA SER A 232 -0.93 19.82 -1.56
C SER A 232 -1.59 18.58 -2.14
N TYR A 233 -0.95 18.02 -3.16
CA TYR A 233 -1.36 16.79 -3.83
C TYR A 233 -0.23 15.76 -3.70
N HIS A 234 -0.59 14.57 -3.22
CA HIS A 234 0.38 13.58 -2.70
C HIS A 234 0.43 12.27 -3.50
N ASP A 235 -0.36 12.13 -4.57
CA ASP A 235 -0.49 10.87 -5.30
C ASP A 235 0.21 10.92 -6.67
N LEU A 236 1.36 11.60 -6.74
CA LEU A 236 2.13 11.70 -7.98
C LEU A 236 2.71 10.34 -8.36
N GLU A 237 2.03 9.64 -9.26
CA GLU A 237 2.41 8.32 -9.73
C GLU A 237 3.68 8.36 -10.60
N LYS A 238 4.85 8.36 -9.94
CA LYS A 238 6.15 8.08 -10.56
C LYS A 238 7.04 7.29 -9.61
N PRO A 239 7.12 5.96 -9.76
CA PRO A 239 8.00 5.12 -8.96
C PRO A 239 9.45 5.61 -9.03
N GLY A 240 10.03 5.93 -7.87
CA GLY A 240 11.44 6.33 -7.74
C GLY A 240 11.72 7.83 -7.87
N GLU A 241 10.72 8.66 -8.17
CA GLU A 241 10.88 10.12 -8.11
C GLU A 241 10.23 10.67 -6.84
N SER A 242 10.94 11.54 -6.12
CA SER A 242 10.39 12.25 -4.96
C SER A 242 9.65 13.50 -5.43
N LEU A 243 8.63 13.37 -6.29
CA LEU A 243 7.84 14.52 -6.72
C LEU A 243 6.72 14.85 -5.74
N MET A 244 6.44 16.14 -5.57
CA MET A 244 5.27 16.65 -4.86
C MET A 244 4.60 17.73 -5.71
N ALA A 245 3.27 17.74 -5.77
CA ALA A 245 2.54 18.83 -6.39
C ALA A 245 1.85 19.69 -5.33
N THR A 246 1.85 20.99 -5.57
CA THR A 246 1.11 21.98 -4.79
C THR A 246 0.26 22.77 -5.75
N GLY A 247 -0.99 23.05 -5.43
CA GLY A 247 -1.84 23.83 -6.32
C GLY A 247 -2.78 24.78 -5.61
N SER A 248 -3.20 25.80 -6.34
CA SER A 248 -4.38 26.62 -6.09
C SER A 248 -5.35 26.42 -7.26
N GLU A 249 -6.53 27.04 -7.19
CA GLU A 249 -7.57 26.94 -8.23
C GLU A 249 -7.04 27.18 -9.65
N ARG A 250 -5.96 27.96 -9.82
CA ARG A 250 -5.45 28.39 -11.13
C ARG A 250 -3.98 28.12 -11.37
N HIS A 251 -3.26 27.56 -10.40
CA HIS A 251 -1.83 27.30 -10.52
C HIS A 251 -1.48 25.97 -9.88
N ILE A 252 -0.73 25.12 -10.58
CA ILE A 252 -0.16 23.89 -10.01
C ILE A 252 1.35 23.94 -10.24
N ARG A 253 2.12 23.69 -9.18
CA ARG A 253 3.57 23.53 -9.21
C ARG A 253 3.95 22.12 -8.82
N VAL A 254 4.92 21.56 -9.51
CA VAL A 254 5.48 20.24 -9.27
C VAL A 254 6.93 20.41 -8.87
N TRP A 255 7.26 19.90 -7.69
CA TRP A 255 8.54 20.05 -7.04
C TRP A 255 9.25 18.71 -7.01
N ASP A 256 10.53 18.72 -7.33
CA ASP A 256 11.44 17.63 -6.99
C ASP A 256 11.91 17.84 -5.55
N LEU A 257 11.54 16.95 -4.64
CA LEU A 257 11.88 17.03 -3.21
C LEU A 257 13.35 16.71 -2.93
N ASP A 258 14.05 16.03 -3.84
CA ASP A 258 15.48 15.74 -3.68
C ASP A 258 16.33 16.97 -4.02
N THR A 259 15.92 17.75 -5.03
CA THR A 259 16.63 18.98 -5.45
C THR A 259 16.01 20.27 -4.93
N LEU A 260 14.78 20.20 -4.39
CA LEU A 260 13.94 21.32 -3.94
C LEU A 260 13.65 22.35 -5.04
N LYS A 261 13.65 21.91 -6.30
CA LYS A 261 13.37 22.77 -7.45
C LYS A 261 11.97 22.52 -7.98
N CYS A 262 11.30 23.61 -8.36
CA CYS A 262 10.12 23.53 -9.20
C CYS A 262 10.55 23.00 -10.57
N VAL A 263 10.04 21.83 -10.95
CA VAL A 263 10.35 21.18 -12.23
C VAL A 263 9.28 21.51 -13.27
N TYR A 264 8.02 21.65 -12.84
CA TYR A 264 6.90 21.99 -13.70
C TYR A 264 5.95 22.99 -13.05
N GLU A 265 5.39 23.86 -13.87
CA GLU A 265 4.40 24.85 -13.46
C GLU A 265 3.30 24.92 -14.51
N TYR A 266 2.06 24.80 -14.05
CA TYR A 266 0.84 24.85 -14.84
C TYR A 266 0.03 26.04 -14.36
N SER A 267 -0.54 26.80 -15.30
CA SER A 267 -1.40 27.93 -15.00
C SER A 267 -2.63 27.89 -15.89
N ALA A 268 -3.80 28.11 -15.30
CA ALA A 268 -5.05 28.16 -16.04
C ALA A 268 -5.03 29.31 -17.06
N PRO A 269 -5.51 29.10 -18.31
CA PRO A 269 -5.40 30.09 -19.37
C PRO A 269 -6.05 31.42 -18.96
N GLU A 270 -5.35 32.52 -19.18
CA GLU A 270 -5.88 33.86 -18.84
C GLU A 270 -7.19 34.16 -19.58
N GLU A 271 -7.33 33.62 -20.80
CA GLU A 271 -8.51 33.76 -21.66
C GLU A 271 -9.78 33.08 -21.12
N ASN A 272 -9.66 32.21 -20.10
CA ASN A 272 -10.79 31.56 -19.46
C ASN A 272 -10.74 31.77 -17.93
N PRO A 273 -11.23 32.91 -17.43
CA PRO A 273 -11.06 33.29 -16.04
C PRO A 273 -11.77 32.40 -15.02
N GLY A 274 -12.72 31.57 -15.46
CA GLY A 274 -13.41 30.56 -14.64
C GLY A 274 -12.88 29.14 -14.80
N ALA A 275 -11.77 28.94 -15.53
CA ALA A 275 -11.12 27.64 -15.61
C ALA A 275 -10.38 27.33 -14.31
N MET A 276 -10.58 26.12 -13.80
CA MET A 276 -9.84 25.61 -12.65
C MET A 276 -8.86 24.54 -13.10
N LEU A 277 -7.71 24.49 -12.44
CA LEU A 277 -6.74 23.42 -12.56
C LEU A 277 -6.97 22.42 -11.44
N GLU A 278 -7.11 21.16 -11.83
CA GLU A 278 -7.18 20.05 -10.89
C GLU A 278 -6.07 19.05 -11.17
N LEU A 279 -5.69 18.33 -10.12
CA LEU A 279 -4.71 17.27 -10.18
C LEU A 279 -5.31 16.04 -9.53
N HIS A 280 -5.37 14.95 -10.29
CA HIS A 280 -5.68 13.64 -9.76
C HIS A 280 -4.53 12.69 -10.09
N GLN A 281 -3.91 12.16 -9.03
CA GLN A 281 -2.69 11.36 -9.12
C GLN A 281 -1.57 12.10 -9.86
N ASN A 282 -1.20 11.61 -11.05
CA ASN A 282 -0.19 12.20 -11.92
C ASN A 282 -0.81 12.99 -13.08
N ILE A 283 -2.12 13.24 -13.10
CA ILE A 283 -2.81 13.88 -14.23
C ILE A 283 -3.30 15.26 -13.83
N VAL A 284 -2.76 16.27 -14.50
CA VAL A 284 -3.26 17.64 -14.43
C VAL A 284 -4.31 17.82 -15.52
N TYR A 285 -5.47 18.39 -15.18
CA TYR A 285 -6.54 18.64 -16.14
C TYR A 285 -7.29 19.94 -15.85
N TYR A 286 -7.95 20.46 -16.88
CA TYR A 286 -8.83 21.63 -16.76
C TYR A 286 -10.28 21.23 -16.50
N THR A 287 -10.87 21.78 -15.43
CA THR A 287 -12.32 21.76 -15.24
C THR A 287 -12.91 23.11 -15.62
N ARG A 288 -13.99 23.09 -16.41
CA ARG A 288 -14.82 24.29 -16.59
C ARG A 288 -15.73 24.40 -15.38
N HIS A 289 -15.97 25.64 -14.94
CA HIS A 289 -16.82 26.01 -13.79
C HIS A 289 -18.21 25.32 -13.73
N ILE A 290 -18.66 24.64 -14.80
CA ILE A 290 -19.88 23.83 -14.85
C ILE A 290 -19.69 22.66 -15.85
N GLY A 291 -19.40 21.44 -15.37
CA GLY A 291 -19.48 20.21 -16.18
C GLY A 291 -18.46 19.12 -15.85
N LEU A 292 -18.89 17.85 -15.96
CA LEU A 292 -18.11 16.62 -15.70
C LEU A 292 -17.02 16.30 -16.76
N TRP A 293 -16.78 17.19 -17.72
CA TRP A 293 -15.91 16.92 -18.87
C TRP A 293 -14.74 17.92 -18.90
N PHE A 294 -13.53 17.41 -18.68
CA PHE A 294 -12.29 18.18 -18.76
C PHE A 294 -11.84 18.37 -20.21
N THR A 295 -11.18 19.49 -20.52
CA THR A 295 -10.85 19.85 -21.93
C THR A 295 -9.47 19.40 -22.37
N ASP A 296 -8.49 19.48 -21.48
CA ASP A 296 -7.11 19.11 -21.73
C ASP A 296 -6.54 18.40 -20.51
N PHE A 297 -5.54 17.58 -20.76
CA PHE A 297 -4.90 16.74 -19.76
C PHE A 297 -3.44 16.51 -20.11
N TRP A 298 -2.58 16.49 -19.08
CA TRP A 298 -1.17 16.15 -19.21
C TRP A 298 -0.73 15.43 -17.95
N THR A 299 0.37 14.68 -18.01
CA THR A 299 1.01 14.21 -16.79
C THR A 299 1.69 15.38 -16.06
N THR A 300 1.99 15.22 -14.76
CA THR A 300 2.70 16.27 -13.98
C THR A 300 4.12 16.57 -14.45
N ASP A 301 4.68 15.73 -15.33
CA ASP A 301 5.96 15.95 -15.98
C ASP A 301 5.86 16.51 -17.41
N GLY A 302 4.64 16.90 -17.82
CA GLY A 302 4.35 17.45 -19.14
C GLY A 302 4.36 16.42 -20.27
N SER A 303 4.55 15.13 -19.98
CA SER A 303 4.43 14.08 -20.97
C SER A 303 2.99 13.99 -21.52
N PRO A 304 2.82 13.63 -22.80
CA PRO A 304 1.49 13.38 -23.34
C PRO A 304 0.90 12.14 -22.66
N ILE A 305 -0.40 12.18 -22.43
CA ILE A 305 -1.19 11.04 -21.96
C ILE A 305 -2.35 10.82 -22.93
N THR A 306 -2.85 9.59 -23.05
CA THR A 306 -4.00 9.31 -23.90
C THR A 306 -5.30 9.80 -23.23
N ARG A 307 -6.30 10.13 -24.05
CA ARG A 307 -7.64 10.48 -23.55
C ARG A 307 -8.25 9.34 -22.73
N ALA A 308 -8.09 8.10 -23.19
CA ALA A 308 -8.61 6.92 -22.50
C ALA A 308 -8.06 6.82 -21.08
N ARG A 309 -6.73 6.96 -20.91
CA ARG A 309 -6.11 6.96 -19.58
C ARG A 309 -6.55 8.13 -18.70
N ALA A 310 -6.66 9.34 -19.27
CA ALA A 310 -7.14 10.49 -18.52
C ALA A 310 -8.59 10.33 -18.03
N GLU A 311 -9.49 9.85 -18.89
CA GLU A 311 -10.87 9.54 -18.54
C GLU A 311 -10.96 8.41 -17.51
N LEU A 312 -10.13 7.39 -17.64
CA LEU A 312 -10.10 6.25 -16.72
C LEU A 312 -9.75 6.70 -15.29
N VAL A 313 -8.62 7.40 -15.13
CA VAL A 313 -8.11 7.84 -13.82
C VAL A 313 -9.05 8.86 -13.16
N THR A 314 -9.65 9.76 -13.93
CA THR A 314 -10.62 10.75 -13.41
C THR A 314 -11.97 10.14 -13.05
N ARG A 315 -12.46 9.14 -13.81
CA ARG A 315 -13.74 8.44 -13.50
C ARG A 315 -13.63 7.48 -12.32
N ALA A 316 -12.48 6.82 -12.16
CA ALA A 316 -12.26 5.86 -11.08
C ALA A 316 -12.31 6.51 -9.68
N ASN A 317 -12.29 7.85 -9.58
CA ASN A 317 -12.45 8.59 -8.33
C ASN A 317 -11.59 8.04 -7.18
N SER A 318 -10.31 7.71 -7.48
CA SER A 318 -9.30 7.07 -6.63
C SER A 318 -9.38 5.55 -6.37
N SER A 319 -10.34 4.85 -6.97
CA SER A 319 -10.56 3.41 -6.80
C SER A 319 -9.98 2.60 -7.97
N TRP A 320 -8.69 2.28 -7.87
CA TRP A 320 -8.01 1.47 -8.87
C TRP A 320 -6.78 0.75 -8.28
N CYS A 321 -6.30 -0.27 -8.98
CA CYS A 321 -5.08 -1.00 -8.66
C CYS A 321 -4.23 -1.18 -9.92
N LYS A 322 -2.91 -1.30 -9.77
CA LYS A 322 -1.95 -1.42 -10.88
C LYS A 322 -1.07 -2.65 -10.75
N PHE A 323 -0.97 -3.42 -11.83
CA PHE A 323 0.03 -4.50 -11.94
C PHE A 323 1.41 -3.94 -12.29
N SER A 324 2.47 -4.71 -12.03
CA SER A 324 3.85 -4.30 -12.31
C SER A 324 4.12 -4.02 -13.79
N ASP A 325 3.38 -4.66 -14.71
CA ASP A 325 3.48 -4.42 -16.15
C ASP A 325 2.71 -3.18 -16.63
N GLY A 326 2.05 -2.47 -15.70
CA GLY A 326 1.35 -1.23 -15.96
C GLY A 326 -0.13 -1.36 -16.27
N THR A 327 -0.66 -2.58 -16.46
CA THR A 327 -2.12 -2.79 -16.59
C THR A 327 -2.83 -2.39 -15.30
N MET A 328 -4.07 -1.92 -15.44
CA MET A 328 -4.81 -1.27 -14.35
C MET A 328 -6.20 -1.88 -14.21
N ILE A 329 -6.69 -1.95 -12.97
CA ILE A 329 -8.07 -2.31 -12.65
C ILE A 329 -8.74 -1.08 -12.08
N THR A 330 -9.89 -0.70 -12.59
CA THR A 330 -10.70 0.40 -12.04
C THR A 330 -12.05 -0.09 -11.54
N TYR A 331 -12.56 0.60 -10.51
CA TYR A 331 -13.88 0.41 -9.88
C TYR A 331 -14.35 1.82 -9.38
N PRO A 332 -15.60 2.08 -8.92
CA PRO A 332 -16.56 1.20 -8.25
C PRO A 332 -17.81 0.78 -9.05
N TRP A 333 -18.05 1.31 -10.26
CA TRP A 333 -19.30 1.05 -10.99
C TRP A 333 -19.24 -0.22 -11.83
N ASP A 334 -18.18 -0.36 -12.61
CA ASP A 334 -17.82 -1.58 -13.32
C ASP A 334 -16.37 -1.91 -12.95
N LEU A 335 -16.06 -3.20 -12.84
CA LEU A 335 -14.66 -3.60 -12.73
C LEU A 335 -14.09 -3.72 -14.13
N THR A 336 -13.23 -2.80 -14.51
CA THR A 336 -12.62 -2.75 -15.84
C THR A 336 -11.14 -3.00 -15.74
N LEU A 337 -10.64 -3.99 -16.50
CA LEU A 337 -9.21 -4.14 -16.73
C LEU A 337 -8.82 -3.33 -17.96
N CYS A 338 -7.82 -2.48 -17.80
CA CYS A 338 -7.27 -1.65 -18.86
C CYS A 338 -5.79 -1.94 -19.09
N ASP A 339 -5.36 -1.70 -20.31
CA ASP A 339 -3.94 -1.63 -20.64
C ASP A 339 -3.28 -0.39 -20.00
N PRO A 340 -1.94 -0.25 -20.05
CA PRO A 340 -1.25 0.92 -19.51
C PRO A 340 -1.67 2.26 -20.13
N GLU A 341 -2.30 2.26 -21.31
CA GLU A 341 -2.80 3.45 -22.01
C GLU A 341 -4.29 3.72 -21.71
N GLY A 342 -4.88 2.99 -20.77
CA GLY A 342 -6.28 3.13 -20.35
C GLY A 342 -7.28 2.56 -21.35
N VAL A 343 -6.85 1.81 -22.35
CA VAL A 343 -7.74 1.08 -23.26
C VAL A 343 -8.32 -0.11 -22.51
N GLU A 344 -9.65 -0.21 -22.50
CA GLU A 344 -10.34 -1.35 -21.93
C GLU A 344 -9.92 -2.66 -22.63
N LEU A 345 -9.42 -3.60 -21.83
CA LEU A 345 -9.13 -4.98 -22.25
C LEU A 345 -10.38 -5.85 -22.07
N PHE A 346 -11.05 -5.70 -20.92
CA PHE A 346 -12.38 -6.24 -20.67
C PHE A 346 -13.03 -5.54 -19.47
N ALA A 347 -14.36 -5.62 -19.39
CA ALA A 347 -15.16 -5.16 -18.26
C ALA A 347 -15.96 -6.32 -17.67
N ILE A 348 -16.02 -6.38 -16.35
CA ILE A 348 -16.89 -7.28 -15.60
C ILE A 348 -18.13 -6.48 -15.20
N ASP A 349 -19.20 -6.66 -15.96
CA ASP A 349 -20.50 -6.08 -15.68
C ASP A 349 -21.11 -6.74 -14.43
N CYS A 350 -21.00 -6.04 -13.30
CA CYS A 350 -21.59 -6.46 -12.02
C CYS A 350 -23.08 -6.10 -11.93
N ASN A 351 -23.61 -5.41 -12.94
CA ASN A 351 -24.89 -4.72 -12.97
C ASN A 351 -26.04 -5.57 -13.53
N SER A 352 -25.74 -6.73 -14.13
CA SER A 352 -26.66 -7.40 -15.05
C SER A 352 -27.97 -7.99 -14.48
N ASN A 353 -28.30 -7.87 -13.18
CA ASN A 353 -29.62 -8.30 -12.65
C ASN A 353 -29.98 -7.88 -11.19
N ARG A 354 -29.32 -6.88 -10.59
CA ARG A 354 -29.53 -6.57 -9.16
C ARG A 354 -30.47 -5.36 -8.98
N GLU A 355 -31.71 -5.59 -8.52
CA GLU A 355 -32.62 -4.54 -8.04
C GLU A 355 -32.07 -3.78 -6.80
N GLU A 356 -31.00 -4.31 -6.21
CA GLU A 356 -30.34 -3.85 -4.99
C GLU A 356 -29.04 -3.11 -5.30
N THR A 357 -28.82 -2.00 -4.60
CA THR A 357 -27.57 -1.23 -4.64
C THR A 357 -26.43 -2.03 -4.01
N TYR A 358 -25.23 -1.97 -4.58
CA TYR A 358 -24.04 -2.65 -4.10
C TYR A 358 -22.84 -1.69 -4.01
N GLU A 359 -21.81 -2.10 -3.27
CA GLU A 359 -20.50 -1.46 -3.20
C GLU A 359 -19.43 -2.48 -3.64
N LEU A 360 -18.48 -2.04 -4.48
CA LEU A 360 -17.37 -2.85 -4.96
C LEU A 360 -16.06 -2.43 -4.29
N ASP A 361 -15.27 -3.42 -3.91
CA ASP A 361 -13.86 -3.27 -3.57
C ASP A 361 -13.03 -4.23 -4.42
N ALA A 362 -11.83 -3.87 -4.81
CA ALA A 362 -11.00 -4.68 -5.69
C ALA A 362 -9.52 -4.52 -5.40
N GLY A 363 -8.74 -5.56 -5.69
CA GLY A 363 -7.33 -5.59 -5.39
C GLY A 363 -6.54 -6.59 -6.23
N ILE A 364 -5.21 -6.50 -6.15
CA ILE A 364 -4.28 -7.38 -6.86
C ILE A 364 -3.69 -8.41 -5.90
N LEU A 365 -3.57 -9.66 -6.37
CA LEU A 365 -2.88 -10.74 -5.65
C LEU A 365 -1.68 -11.21 -6.46
N PHE A 366 -0.51 -11.15 -5.82
CA PHE A 366 0.76 -11.69 -6.33
C PHE A 366 1.15 -11.19 -7.72
N ASP A 367 0.65 -10.02 -8.11
CA ASP A 367 0.85 -9.43 -9.44
C ASP A 367 0.40 -10.34 -10.62
N ARG A 368 -0.49 -11.30 -10.33
CA ARG A 368 -0.96 -12.32 -11.29
C ARG A 368 -2.46 -12.42 -11.39
N PHE A 369 -3.13 -12.16 -10.27
CA PHE A 369 -4.58 -12.25 -10.15
C PHE A 369 -5.11 -10.93 -9.64
N PHE A 370 -6.40 -10.75 -9.80
CA PHE A 370 -7.13 -9.74 -9.07
C PHE A 370 -8.36 -10.32 -8.45
N PHE A 371 -8.89 -9.62 -7.46
CA PHE A 371 -10.12 -10.01 -6.82
C PHE A 371 -11.10 -8.85 -6.78
N LEU A 372 -12.36 -9.22 -6.65
CA LEU A 372 -13.50 -8.35 -6.50
C LEU A 372 -14.24 -8.78 -5.25
N VAL A 373 -14.58 -7.82 -4.39
CA VAL A 373 -15.50 -8.01 -3.29
C VAL A 373 -16.78 -7.26 -3.59
N ILE A 374 -17.88 -8.01 -3.65
CA ILE A 374 -19.20 -7.45 -3.91
C ILE A 374 -19.96 -7.40 -2.60
N LYS A 375 -20.25 -6.19 -2.13
CA LYS A 375 -21.02 -5.91 -0.92
C LYS A 375 -22.44 -5.51 -1.32
N MET A 376 -23.45 -6.17 -0.78
CA MET A 376 -24.84 -5.71 -0.96
C MET A 376 -25.13 -4.62 0.06
N ASN A 377 -25.68 -3.48 -0.38
CA ASN A 377 -26.06 -2.41 0.55
C ASN A 377 -27.30 -2.82 1.35
N GLU A 378 -27.33 -2.45 2.62
CA GLU A 378 -28.48 -2.68 3.50
C GLU A 378 -29.70 -1.91 2.97
N ARG A 379 -30.74 -2.60 2.52
CA ARG A 379 -32.09 -2.02 2.39
C ARG A 379 -32.94 -2.45 3.58
N GLU A 380 -33.21 -1.48 4.44
CA GLU A 380 -34.32 -1.35 5.40
C GLU A 380 -34.58 -2.38 6.52
N GLU A 381 -33.93 -3.55 6.61
CA GLU A 381 -34.28 -4.53 7.68
C GLU A 381 -33.12 -5.05 8.55
N GLY A 382 -31.95 -4.42 8.55
CA GLY A 382 -30.85 -4.77 9.48
C GLY A 382 -30.25 -6.17 9.28
N VAL A 383 -30.64 -6.88 8.22
CA VAL A 383 -30.05 -8.16 7.83
C VAL A 383 -28.80 -7.90 6.99
N VAL A 384 -27.64 -8.09 7.62
CA VAL A 384 -26.34 -8.01 6.95
C VAL A 384 -26.20 -9.17 5.97
N LYS A 385 -26.30 -8.90 4.67
CA LYS A 385 -26.00 -9.89 3.63
C LYS A 385 -24.49 -10.13 3.57
N PRO A 386 -24.03 -11.39 3.47
CA PRO A 386 -22.60 -11.67 3.34
C PRO A 386 -22.06 -11.09 2.03
N ALA A 387 -20.79 -10.67 2.07
CA ALA A 387 -20.11 -10.20 0.86
C ALA A 387 -19.60 -11.39 0.05
N GLU A 388 -19.52 -11.23 -1.27
CA GLU A 388 -18.98 -12.25 -2.18
C GLU A 388 -17.59 -11.83 -2.62
N LEU A 389 -16.58 -12.66 -2.34
CA LEU A 389 -15.23 -12.52 -2.88
C LEU A 389 -15.13 -13.36 -4.14
N LYS A 390 -14.74 -12.75 -5.26
CA LYS A 390 -14.43 -13.41 -6.52
C LYS A 390 -12.98 -13.15 -6.90
N ILE A 391 -12.33 -14.16 -7.47
CA ILE A 391 -10.93 -14.08 -7.92
C ILE A 391 -10.87 -14.36 -9.40
N TYR A 392 -10.09 -13.56 -10.11
CA TYR A 392 -9.95 -13.58 -11.55
C TYR A 392 -8.49 -13.69 -11.96
N ALA A 393 -8.24 -14.39 -13.05
CA ALA A 393 -7.00 -14.30 -13.80
C ALA A 393 -6.94 -12.97 -14.56
N LYS A 394 -5.73 -12.56 -14.95
CA LYS A 394 -5.48 -11.30 -15.64
C LYS A 394 -6.11 -11.20 -17.04
N ASP A 395 -6.53 -12.32 -17.62
CA ASP A 395 -7.30 -12.37 -18.87
C ASP A 395 -8.83 -12.31 -18.65
N GLY A 396 -9.27 -12.19 -17.39
CA GLY A 396 -10.68 -12.07 -17.02
C GLY A 396 -11.37 -13.38 -16.67
N GLU A 397 -10.68 -14.52 -16.73
CA GLU A 397 -11.26 -15.81 -16.31
C GLU A 397 -11.57 -15.81 -14.80
N GLU A 398 -12.82 -16.11 -14.42
CA GLU A 398 -13.18 -16.32 -13.00
C GLU A 398 -12.58 -17.64 -12.50
N LEU A 399 -11.62 -17.55 -11.58
CA LEU A 399 -10.91 -18.70 -11.03
C LEU A 399 -11.65 -19.32 -9.84
N GLY A 400 -12.45 -18.53 -9.14
CA GLY A 400 -13.28 -19.03 -8.04
C GLY A 400 -13.93 -17.93 -7.22
N SER A 401 -14.86 -18.33 -6.36
CA SER A 401 -15.57 -17.44 -5.45
C SER A 401 -15.69 -18.03 -4.06
N THR A 402 -15.80 -17.17 -3.05
CA THR A 402 -16.10 -17.56 -1.67
C THR A 402 -16.99 -16.51 -1.02
N ILE A 403 -17.87 -16.97 -0.14
CA ILE A 403 -18.75 -16.08 0.61
C ILE A 403 -18.02 -15.65 1.88
N LEU A 404 -17.77 -14.34 1.99
CA LEU A 404 -17.23 -13.74 3.20
C LEU A 404 -18.30 -13.77 4.28
N ARG A 405 -17.92 -14.24 5.48
CA ARG A 405 -18.90 -14.54 6.53
C ARG A 405 -19.56 -13.29 7.12
N LYS A 406 -18.95 -12.14 6.94
CA LYS A 406 -19.49 -10.84 7.32
C LYS A 406 -19.54 -9.94 6.09
N GLY A 407 -20.72 -9.41 5.78
CA GLY A 407 -20.88 -8.41 4.71
C GLY A 407 -21.36 -7.07 5.24
N GLY A 408 -21.78 -6.18 4.34
CA GLY A 408 -22.50 -4.94 4.65
C GLY A 408 -21.75 -3.86 5.46
N ARG A 409 -20.44 -3.96 5.69
CA ARG A 409 -19.64 -2.94 6.40
C ARG A 409 -18.39 -2.57 5.62
N THR A 410 -17.87 -1.36 5.86
CA THR A 410 -16.57 -0.90 5.36
C THR A 410 -15.50 -1.90 5.77
N HIS A 411 -14.84 -2.50 4.78
CA HIS A 411 -13.67 -3.32 5.02
C HIS A 411 -12.45 -2.70 4.36
N ARG A 412 -11.30 -2.92 5.00
CA ARG A 412 -9.99 -2.77 4.37
C ARG A 412 -9.40 -4.16 4.17
N TRP A 413 -8.42 -4.28 3.29
CA TRP A 413 -7.79 -5.57 3.03
C TRP A 413 -6.29 -5.41 2.77
N PHE A 414 -5.56 -6.50 2.98
CA PHE A 414 -4.15 -6.61 2.59
C PHE A 414 -3.78 -8.07 2.34
N VAL A 415 -2.67 -8.30 1.63
CA VAL A 415 -2.11 -9.65 1.42
C VAL A 415 -0.91 -9.84 2.32
N ASP A 416 -1.00 -10.71 3.32
CA ASP A 416 0.11 -10.89 4.26
C ASP A 416 1.33 -11.60 3.65
N ILE A 417 2.46 -11.62 4.37
CA ILE A 417 3.71 -12.25 3.89
C ILE A 417 3.59 -13.76 3.65
N PHE A 418 2.51 -14.40 4.08
CA PHE A 418 2.25 -15.83 3.84
C PHE A 418 1.37 -16.08 2.63
N GLY A 419 1.01 -15.03 1.88
CA GLY A 419 0.13 -15.10 0.73
C GLY A 419 -1.31 -15.44 1.11
N ARG A 420 -1.80 -14.86 2.21
CA ARG A 420 -3.20 -14.92 2.62
C ARG A 420 -3.84 -13.55 2.44
N LEU A 421 -5.09 -13.53 1.97
CA LEU A 421 -5.88 -12.31 1.88
C LEU A 421 -6.58 -12.06 3.21
N VAL A 422 -6.37 -10.90 3.81
CA VAL A 422 -6.92 -10.55 5.12
C VAL A 422 -7.92 -9.43 4.94
N PHE A 423 -9.17 -9.67 5.33
CA PHE A 423 -10.20 -8.66 5.44
C PHE A 423 -10.28 -8.13 6.85
N ILE A 424 -10.37 -6.82 6.96
CA ILE A 424 -10.46 -6.04 8.17
C ILE A 424 -11.86 -5.45 8.23
N TYR A 425 -12.67 -5.85 9.20
CA TYR A 425 -14.04 -5.34 9.36
C TYR A 425 -14.08 -4.21 10.37
N LEU A 426 -14.49 -3.03 9.90
CA LEU A 426 -14.73 -1.88 10.74
C LEU A 426 -16.21 -1.79 11.14
N ASP A 427 -16.49 -1.18 12.28
CA ASP A 427 -17.84 -0.82 12.71
C ASP A 427 -18.26 0.57 12.16
N ARG A 428 -19.36 1.13 12.66
CA ARG A 428 -19.89 2.42 12.18
C ARG A 428 -19.06 3.64 12.60
N ASN A 429 -18.15 3.47 13.56
CA ASN A 429 -17.24 4.49 14.05
C ASN A 429 -15.80 4.27 13.54
N ASP A 430 -15.63 3.47 12.49
CA ASP A 430 -14.34 3.03 11.96
C ASP A 430 -13.47 2.25 12.98
N ALA A 431 -14.07 1.69 14.03
CA ALA A 431 -13.38 0.84 15.01
C ALA A 431 -13.26 -0.60 14.48
N LEU A 432 -12.14 -1.29 14.75
CA LEU A 432 -11.98 -2.67 14.30
C LEU A 432 -12.81 -3.62 15.14
N GLU A 433 -13.59 -4.42 14.46
CA GLU A 433 -14.40 -5.45 15.10
C GLU A 433 -13.80 -6.84 14.90
N GLU A 434 -13.29 -7.14 13.70
CA GLU A 434 -12.92 -8.50 13.34
C GLU A 434 -11.97 -8.56 12.14
N LEU A 435 -11.16 -9.63 12.08
CA LEU A 435 -10.46 -10.04 10.86
C LEU A 435 -11.04 -11.34 10.30
N GLU A 436 -11.15 -11.42 8.98
CA GLU A 436 -11.37 -12.67 8.25
C GLU A 436 -10.16 -12.94 7.35
N VAL A 437 -9.46 -14.04 7.62
CA VAL A 437 -8.28 -14.47 6.90
C VAL A 437 -8.69 -15.55 5.91
N VAL A 438 -8.51 -15.26 4.61
CA VAL A 438 -8.72 -16.19 3.51
C VAL A 438 -7.38 -16.83 3.15
N ASP A 439 -7.18 -18.09 3.56
CA ASP A 439 -5.99 -18.87 3.22
C ASP A 439 -6.26 -19.72 1.98
N PHE A 440 -5.51 -19.47 0.92
CA PHE A 440 -5.58 -20.21 -0.34
C PHE A 440 -4.82 -21.54 -0.28
N CYS A 441 -3.89 -21.68 0.67
CA CYS A 441 -3.14 -22.92 0.87
C CYS A 441 -3.87 -23.85 1.84
N ARG A 442 -4.39 -24.98 1.36
CA ARG A 442 -4.65 -26.12 2.26
C ARG A 442 -3.33 -26.57 2.88
N TRP A 443 -3.24 -26.54 4.21
CA TRP A 443 -2.04 -26.92 4.96
C TRP A 443 -1.64 -28.39 4.69
N ALA A 444 -0.69 -28.62 3.78
CA ALA A 444 0.21 -29.76 3.91
C ALA A 444 1.19 -29.40 5.04
N LYS A 445 1.05 -30.06 6.20
CA LYS A 445 1.92 -29.93 7.39
C LYS A 445 3.34 -29.52 6.98
N VAL A 446 3.64 -28.22 7.08
CA VAL A 446 5.02 -27.76 7.05
C VAL A 446 5.64 -28.42 8.28
N ALA A 447 6.57 -29.33 8.03
CA ALA A 447 7.30 -30.01 9.08
C ALA A 447 7.99 -28.94 9.92
N THR A 448 7.33 -28.52 11.00
CA THR A 448 7.99 -27.88 12.11
C THR A 448 9.05 -28.89 12.54
N ARG A 449 10.32 -28.57 12.26
CA ARG A 449 11.43 -29.27 12.89
C ARG A 449 11.27 -29.06 14.39
N ARG A 450 10.61 -30.02 15.04
CA ARG A 450 10.80 -30.32 16.45
C ARG A 450 11.97 -31.30 16.52
N LYS A 451 12.96 -30.92 17.34
CA LYS A 451 14.10 -31.67 17.90
C LYS A 451 15.33 -31.81 16.97
N ALA A 452 16.56 -31.65 17.46
CA ALA A 452 17.06 -31.74 18.84
C ALA A 452 17.59 -30.41 19.40
#